data_AF-A0A915A738-F1
#
_entry.id   AF-A0A915A738-F1
#
_cell.length_a   1.000
_cell.length_b   1.000
_cell.length_c   1.000
_cell.angle_alpha   90.00
_cell.angle_beta   90.00
_cell.angle_gamma   90.00
#
_symmetry.space_group_name_H-M   'P 1'
#
loop_
_entity.id
_entity.type
_entity.pdbx_description
1 polymer ?
#
loop_
_entity_poly.entity_id
_entity_poly.type
_entity_poly.pdbx_seq_one_letter_code
_entity_poly.pdbx_strand_id
1 'polypeptide(L)'
;MMAVVCDTDETARAGIAYLKQRRFAPENFLPLSVLSTPRINERFRQLREPQDVKVVFDVIRCLNRDVLKAVQFACGNTLLCKSVEDARKLAFGNGVGEDHQRVVTLDGTLFEKSGIISGGGPQLRSRAKKWAESDLRKLRERRALLIAKKKQLQMTQMTEPNLEMKKASAYNLAGNLERLQSELNAKNEMMAELQRELEMLNKELAATQLKVDSIREILEENNRRIVEVEVTRNGIIDEVFSDFCKRMNIRDIREYELREIHSMVDVREQFHKFETELSRLQNELDFLNSEDRNCKCIILFIAMN
;
A
#
# COMPACT_ATOMS: atom_id res chain seq x y z
N MET A 1 25.88 -44.54 -41.52
CA MET A 1 27.15 -43.83 -41.29
C MET A 1 26.80 -42.48 -40.69
N MET A 2 27.47 -42.05 -39.62
CA MET A 2 27.32 -40.71 -39.05
C MET A 2 28.57 -39.93 -39.48
N ALA A 3 28.40 -38.69 -39.92
CA ALA A 3 29.49 -37.83 -40.33
C ALA A 3 29.24 -36.42 -39.80
N VAL A 4 30.29 -35.77 -39.33
CA VAL A 4 30.27 -34.40 -38.82
C VAL A 4 30.49 -33.46 -39.98
N VAL A 5 29.53 -32.58 -40.25
CA VAL A 5 29.65 -31.56 -41.29
C VAL A 5 30.35 -30.34 -40.71
N CYS A 6 31.40 -29.88 -41.38
CA CYS A 6 32.21 -28.72 -40.99
C CYS A 6 32.15 -27.65 -42.09
N ASP A 7 32.36 -26.40 -41.71
CA ASP A 7 32.48 -25.26 -42.61
C ASP A 7 33.75 -25.34 -43.48
N THR A 8 34.92 -25.47 -42.86
CA THR A 8 36.24 -25.45 -43.50
C THR A 8 36.99 -26.77 -43.33
N ASP A 9 38.04 -26.98 -44.13
CA ASP A 9 38.94 -28.12 -43.95
C ASP A 9 39.85 -27.94 -42.72
N GLU A 10 40.17 -26.69 -42.36
CA GLU A 10 40.89 -26.35 -41.14
C GLU A 10 40.14 -26.80 -39.88
N THR A 11 38.83 -26.52 -39.78
CA THR A 11 38.01 -26.94 -38.64
C THR A 11 37.86 -28.46 -38.57
N ALA A 12 37.78 -29.14 -39.73
CA ALA A 12 37.80 -30.60 -39.77
C ALA A 12 39.13 -31.18 -39.25
N ARG A 13 40.29 -30.62 -39.67
CA ARG A 13 41.61 -31.04 -39.17
C ARG A 13 41.76 -30.79 -37.67
N ALA A 14 41.31 -29.63 -37.19
CA ALA A 14 41.31 -29.30 -35.77
C ALA A 14 40.44 -30.27 -34.97
N GLY A 15 39.24 -30.60 -35.46
CA GLY A 15 38.36 -31.60 -34.86
C GLY A 15 38.99 -32.99 -34.78
N ILE A 16 39.66 -33.44 -35.84
CA ILE A 16 40.39 -34.72 -35.86
C ILE A 16 41.55 -34.71 -34.85
N ALA A 17 42.33 -33.63 -34.80
CA ALA A 17 43.42 -33.48 -33.85
C ALA A 17 42.91 -33.54 -32.40
N TYR A 18 41.77 -32.90 -32.13
CA TYR A 18 41.11 -32.93 -30.84
C TYR A 18 40.66 -34.35 -30.43
N LEU A 19 40.02 -35.09 -31.34
CA LEU A 19 39.62 -36.48 -31.07
C LEU A 19 40.83 -37.39 -30.79
N LYS A 20 41.92 -37.21 -31.54
CA LYS A 20 43.17 -37.96 -31.32
C LYS A 20 43.80 -37.64 -29.95
N GLN A 21 43.87 -36.36 -29.58
CA GLN A 21 44.44 -35.93 -28.30
C GLN A 21 43.67 -36.51 -27.11
N ARG A 22 42.34 -36.56 -27.21
CA ARG A 22 41.45 -37.12 -26.18
C ARG A 22 41.25 -38.64 -26.28
N ARG A 23 41.88 -39.30 -27.25
CA ARG A 23 41.75 -40.75 -27.54
C ARG A 23 40.30 -41.19 -27.73
N PHE A 24 39.49 -40.35 -28.36
CA PHE A 24 38.13 -40.71 -28.76
C PHE A 24 38.13 -41.56 -30.04
N ALA A 25 37.00 -42.23 -30.30
CA ALA A 25 36.80 -43.02 -31.50
C ALA A 25 36.94 -42.14 -32.76
N PRO A 26 37.48 -42.70 -33.87
CA PRO A 26 37.58 -41.97 -35.13
C PRO A 26 36.20 -41.68 -35.70
N GLU A 27 35.98 -40.44 -36.13
CA GLU A 27 34.74 -39.95 -36.74
C GLU A 27 35.03 -39.43 -38.16
N ASN A 28 34.01 -39.47 -39.02
CA ASN A 28 34.11 -38.98 -40.39
C ASN A 28 33.73 -37.49 -40.45
N PHE A 29 34.59 -36.66 -41.05
CA PHE A 29 34.34 -35.23 -41.23
C PHE A 29 34.09 -34.88 -42.70
N LEU A 30 33.12 -34.03 -42.96
CA LEU A 30 32.76 -33.53 -44.30
C LEU A 30 32.93 -31.99 -44.34
N PRO A 31 34.09 -31.49 -44.79
CA PRO A 31 34.35 -30.05 -44.88
C PRO A 31 33.67 -29.43 -46.11
N LEU A 32 32.71 -28.52 -45.90
CA LEU A 32 31.89 -27.93 -46.95
C LEU A 32 32.69 -27.09 -47.96
N SER A 33 33.76 -26.44 -47.52
CA SER A 33 34.70 -25.68 -48.36
C SER A 33 35.29 -26.52 -49.52
N VAL A 34 35.86 -27.69 -49.19
CA VAL A 34 36.59 -28.54 -50.14
C VAL A 34 35.72 -29.65 -50.74
N LEU A 35 34.52 -29.91 -50.17
CA LEU A 35 33.64 -30.97 -50.64
C LEU A 35 33.29 -30.80 -52.13
N SER A 36 33.69 -31.76 -52.96
CA SER A 36 33.29 -31.81 -54.37
C SER A 36 32.01 -32.62 -54.50
N THR A 37 30.95 -32.01 -55.03
CA THR A 37 29.64 -32.65 -55.18
C THR A 37 29.28 -32.85 -56.65
N PRO A 38 28.93 -34.07 -57.08
CA PRO A 38 28.43 -34.26 -58.43
C PRO A 38 27.10 -33.50 -58.60
N ARG A 39 26.95 -32.82 -59.73
CA ARG A 39 25.68 -32.17 -60.08
C ARG A 39 24.59 -33.22 -60.23
N ILE A 40 23.41 -32.90 -59.70
CA ILE A 40 22.24 -33.76 -59.83
C ILE A 40 21.78 -33.70 -61.28
N ASN A 41 21.66 -34.86 -61.94
CA ASN A 41 21.23 -34.90 -63.32
C ASN A 41 19.70 -34.74 -63.38
N GLU A 42 19.24 -33.64 -63.98
CA GLU A 42 17.81 -33.30 -64.05
C GLU A 42 16.99 -34.28 -64.86
N ARG A 43 17.62 -35.05 -65.77
CA ARG A 43 16.97 -36.12 -66.53
C ARG A 43 16.30 -37.14 -65.62
N PHE A 44 16.88 -37.40 -64.45
CA PHE A 44 16.32 -38.32 -63.46
C PHE A 44 15.00 -37.84 -62.84
N ARG A 45 14.71 -36.53 -62.86
CA ARG A 45 13.42 -35.99 -62.41
C ARG A 45 12.32 -36.13 -63.46
N GLN A 46 12.70 -36.35 -64.72
CA GLN A 46 11.78 -36.44 -65.87
C GLN A 46 11.46 -37.90 -66.24
N LEU A 47 12.05 -38.88 -65.56
CA LEU A 47 11.77 -40.31 -65.75
C LEU A 47 10.30 -40.59 -65.43
N ARG A 48 9.54 -41.05 -66.43
CA ARG A 48 8.12 -41.42 -66.31
C ARG A 48 7.91 -42.93 -66.10
N GLU A 49 8.87 -43.74 -66.54
CA GLU A 49 8.86 -45.19 -66.40
C GLU A 49 10.17 -45.64 -65.73
N PRO A 50 10.13 -46.53 -64.71
CA PRO A 50 8.96 -47.06 -63.98
C PRO A 50 8.25 -46.01 -63.11
N GLN A 51 7.03 -46.35 -62.64
CA GLN A 51 6.17 -45.44 -61.88
C GLN A 51 6.76 -45.15 -60.48
N ASP A 52 6.63 -43.89 -60.01
CA ASP A 52 7.06 -43.43 -58.67
C ASP A 52 8.58 -43.37 -58.39
N VAL A 53 9.41 -43.18 -59.41
CA VAL A 53 10.84 -42.92 -59.22
C VAL A 53 11.08 -41.47 -58.78
N LYS A 54 11.86 -41.27 -57.73
CA LYS A 54 12.25 -39.92 -57.24
C LYS A 54 13.74 -39.84 -56.96
N VAL A 55 14.33 -38.68 -57.13
CA VAL A 55 15.72 -38.45 -56.69
C VAL A 55 15.73 -38.36 -55.16
N VAL A 56 16.62 -39.12 -54.50
CA VAL A 56 16.69 -39.17 -53.02
C VAL A 56 16.90 -37.78 -52.41
N PHE A 57 17.71 -36.94 -53.07
CA PHE A 57 17.97 -35.58 -52.63
C PHE A 57 16.70 -34.73 -52.49
N ASP A 58 15.72 -34.91 -53.39
CA ASP A 58 14.47 -34.13 -53.38
C ASP A 58 13.50 -34.58 -52.26
N VAL A 59 13.70 -35.79 -51.71
CA VAL A 59 12.87 -36.33 -50.63
C VAL A 59 13.32 -35.82 -49.27
N ILE A 60 14.59 -35.43 -49.12
CA ILE A 60 15.16 -34.96 -47.86
C ILE A 60 14.94 -33.46 -47.72
N ARG A 61 14.25 -33.05 -46.64
CA ARG A 61 14.07 -31.64 -46.29
C ARG A 61 15.11 -31.21 -45.26
N CYS A 62 15.94 -30.24 -45.63
CA CYS A 62 16.94 -29.64 -44.75
C CYS A 62 16.53 -28.22 -44.35
N LEU A 63 16.60 -27.92 -43.05
CA LEU A 63 16.27 -26.59 -42.52
C LEU A 63 17.39 -25.56 -42.79
N ASN A 64 18.65 -26.00 -42.78
CA ASN A 64 19.79 -25.14 -43.05
C ASN A 64 20.29 -25.36 -44.50
N ARG A 65 20.40 -24.27 -45.26
CA ARG A 65 20.88 -24.27 -46.65
C ARG A 65 22.37 -24.58 -46.77
N ASP A 66 23.17 -24.23 -45.76
CA ASP A 66 24.63 -24.43 -45.80
C ASP A 66 25.02 -25.91 -45.85
N VAL A 67 24.17 -26.76 -45.25
CA VAL A 67 24.37 -28.21 -45.19
C VAL A 67 23.90 -28.92 -46.47
N LEU A 68 23.20 -28.23 -47.37
CA LEU A 68 22.68 -28.84 -48.60
C LEU A 68 23.78 -29.47 -49.46
N LYS A 69 24.97 -28.87 -49.48
CA LYS A 69 26.14 -29.40 -50.21
C LYS A 69 26.58 -30.76 -49.63
N ALA A 70 26.61 -30.92 -48.31
CA ALA A 70 26.91 -32.21 -47.68
C ALA A 70 25.83 -33.27 -47.96
N VAL A 71 24.56 -32.87 -47.99
CA VAL A 71 23.45 -33.77 -48.32
C VAL A 71 23.51 -34.19 -49.79
N GLN A 72 23.82 -33.27 -50.70
CA GLN A 72 24.03 -33.56 -52.11
C GLN A 72 25.20 -34.54 -52.31
N PHE A 73 26.29 -34.40 -51.56
CA PHE A 73 27.39 -35.35 -51.58
C PHE A 73 26.95 -36.76 -51.15
N ALA A 74 26.24 -36.87 -50.03
CA ALA A 74 25.80 -38.15 -49.48
C ALA A 74 24.78 -38.86 -50.39
N CYS A 75 23.83 -38.10 -50.95
CA CYS A 75 22.78 -38.63 -51.82
C CYS A 75 23.28 -38.85 -53.25
N GLY A 76 24.08 -37.95 -53.80
CA GLY A 76 24.49 -37.96 -55.21
C GLY A 76 23.31 -38.12 -56.18
N ASN A 77 23.57 -38.78 -57.31
CA ASN A 77 22.56 -39.17 -58.29
C ASN A 77 21.88 -40.50 -57.91
N THR A 78 21.38 -40.61 -56.67
CA THR A 78 20.67 -41.82 -56.22
C THR A 78 19.17 -41.70 -56.48
N LEU A 79 18.60 -42.73 -57.08
CA LEU A 79 17.16 -42.85 -57.35
C LEU A 79 16.49 -43.69 -56.27
N LEU A 80 15.29 -43.30 -55.87
CA LEU A 80 14.42 -44.01 -54.93
C LEU A 80 13.29 -44.70 -55.70
N CYS A 81 13.13 -45.99 -55.47
CA CYS A 81 12.08 -46.82 -56.06
C CYS A 81 11.27 -47.56 -54.99
N LYS A 82 10.03 -47.94 -55.32
CA LYS A 82 9.20 -48.75 -54.43
C LYS A 82 9.52 -50.24 -54.54
N SER A 83 9.53 -50.77 -55.77
CA SER A 83 9.76 -52.19 -56.05
C SER A 83 11.24 -52.51 -56.27
N VAL A 84 11.67 -53.69 -55.81
CA VAL A 84 13.03 -54.23 -56.02
C VAL A 84 13.26 -54.59 -57.49
N GLU A 85 12.24 -55.07 -58.18
CA GLU A 85 12.32 -55.45 -59.60
C GLU A 85 12.55 -54.23 -60.49
N ASP A 86 11.80 -53.15 -60.22
CA ASP A 86 11.95 -51.88 -60.91
C ASP A 86 13.30 -51.22 -60.61
N ALA A 87 13.75 -51.30 -59.35
CA ALA A 87 15.06 -50.80 -58.95
C ALA A 87 16.20 -51.55 -59.67
N ARG A 88 16.07 -52.86 -59.85
CA ARG A 88 17.04 -53.68 -60.58
C ARG A 88 17.10 -53.32 -62.06
N LYS A 89 15.92 -53.16 -62.70
CA LYS A 89 15.83 -52.73 -64.11
C LYS A 89 16.47 -51.36 -64.31
N LEU A 90 16.22 -50.41 -63.41
CA LEU A 90 16.81 -49.07 -63.47
C LEU A 90 18.31 -49.02 -63.15
N ALA A 91 18.79 -49.89 -62.26
CA ALA A 91 20.19 -49.87 -61.86
C ALA A 91 21.11 -50.44 -62.93
N PHE A 92 20.70 -51.52 -63.60
CA PHE A 92 21.55 -52.29 -64.52
C PHE A 92 21.09 -52.31 -65.98
N GLY A 93 19.89 -51.83 -66.30
CA GLY A 93 19.36 -51.81 -67.67
C GLY A 93 19.18 -53.21 -68.28
N ASN A 94 18.61 -53.24 -69.49
CA ASN A 94 18.43 -54.47 -70.29
C ASN A 94 19.44 -54.59 -71.44
N GLY A 95 20.51 -53.76 -71.48
CA GLY A 95 21.42 -53.74 -72.64
C GLY A 95 22.82 -53.22 -72.35
N VAL A 96 23.76 -53.64 -73.20
CA VAL A 96 25.16 -53.22 -73.24
C VAL A 96 25.22 -51.75 -73.69
N GLY A 97 25.54 -50.83 -72.77
CA GLY A 97 25.81 -49.42 -73.09
C GLY A 97 24.99 -48.38 -72.32
N GLU A 98 24.07 -48.77 -71.43
CA GLU A 98 23.40 -47.82 -70.54
C GLU A 98 24.22 -47.58 -69.25
N ASP A 99 24.40 -46.30 -68.87
CA ASP A 99 25.11 -45.93 -67.65
C ASP A 99 24.40 -46.50 -66.41
N HIS A 100 25.06 -47.41 -65.69
CA HIS A 100 24.53 -47.93 -64.43
C HIS A 100 24.22 -46.78 -63.44
N GLN A 101 23.05 -46.86 -62.83
CA GLN A 101 22.58 -45.87 -61.86
C GLN A 101 22.55 -46.42 -60.45
N ARG A 102 22.75 -45.53 -59.47
CA ARG A 102 22.63 -45.90 -58.06
C ARG A 102 21.16 -45.83 -57.67
N VAL A 103 20.57 -46.96 -57.26
CA VAL A 103 19.14 -47.04 -56.96
C VAL A 103 18.92 -47.65 -55.59
N VAL A 104 18.01 -47.07 -54.80
CA VAL A 104 17.62 -47.57 -53.47
C VAL A 104 16.12 -47.86 -53.43
N THR A 105 15.73 -48.94 -52.79
CA THR A 105 14.32 -49.30 -52.58
C THR A 105 13.80 -48.81 -51.23
N LEU A 106 12.47 -48.70 -51.07
CA LEU A 106 11.85 -48.41 -49.77
C LEU A 106 12.19 -49.46 -48.69
N ASP A 107 12.41 -50.70 -49.09
CA ASP A 107 12.82 -51.79 -48.20
C ASP A 107 14.28 -51.69 -47.73
N GLY A 108 15.05 -50.76 -48.31
CA GLY A 108 16.44 -50.50 -47.96
C GLY A 108 17.45 -51.34 -48.73
N THR A 109 17.08 -51.91 -49.86
CA THR A 109 18.02 -52.56 -50.81
C THR A 109 18.68 -51.49 -51.67
N LEU A 110 20.00 -51.47 -51.70
CA LEU A 110 20.81 -50.53 -52.48
C LEU A 110 21.50 -51.27 -53.62
N PHE A 111 21.32 -50.75 -54.83
CA PHE A 111 22.03 -51.14 -56.03
C PHE A 111 23.07 -50.06 -56.35
N GLU A 112 24.35 -50.42 -56.33
CA GLU A 112 25.44 -49.52 -56.71
C GLU A 112 25.79 -49.63 -58.20
N LYS A 113 26.37 -48.56 -58.74
CA LYS A 113 26.86 -48.52 -60.13
C LYS A 113 27.93 -49.58 -60.42
N SER A 114 28.66 -49.97 -59.38
CA SER A 114 29.70 -51.00 -59.38
C SER A 114 29.15 -52.43 -59.55
N GLY A 115 27.83 -52.62 -59.50
CA GLY A 115 27.22 -53.96 -59.48
C GLY A 115 26.99 -54.52 -58.08
N ILE A 116 27.45 -53.85 -57.03
CA ILE A 116 27.26 -54.30 -55.65
C ILE A 116 25.80 -54.10 -55.24
N ILE A 117 25.19 -55.16 -54.72
CA ILE A 117 23.85 -55.13 -54.15
C ILE A 117 23.97 -55.28 -52.63
N SER A 118 23.55 -54.26 -51.89
CA SER A 118 23.57 -54.25 -50.44
C SER A 118 22.15 -54.28 -49.88
N GLY A 119 21.90 -55.18 -48.92
CA GLY A 119 20.61 -55.28 -48.22
C GLY A 119 20.79 -55.40 -46.70
N GLY A 120 19.73 -55.16 -45.92
CA GLY A 120 19.82 -55.25 -44.45
C GLY A 120 18.63 -54.71 -43.66
N GLY A 121 17.40 -55.13 -43.98
CA GLY A 121 16.16 -54.58 -43.42
C GLY A 121 16.11 -54.38 -41.89
N PRO A 122 16.50 -55.36 -41.04
CA PRO A 122 16.40 -55.22 -39.58
C PRO A 122 17.31 -54.13 -38.98
N GLN A 123 18.56 -54.04 -39.43
CA GLN A 123 19.52 -53.04 -38.94
C GLN A 123 19.15 -51.64 -39.44
N LEU A 124 18.68 -51.54 -40.69
CA LEU A 124 18.17 -50.30 -41.28
C LEU A 124 16.93 -49.78 -40.53
N ARG A 125 16.00 -50.66 -40.16
CA ARG A 125 14.82 -50.31 -39.34
C ARG A 125 15.20 -49.73 -37.97
N SER A 126 16.20 -50.33 -37.30
CA SER A 126 16.70 -49.79 -36.02
C SER A 126 17.32 -48.40 -36.18
N ARG A 127 18.07 -48.16 -37.27
CA ARG A 127 18.61 -46.84 -37.58
C ARG A 127 17.53 -45.82 -37.95
N ALA A 128 16.47 -46.24 -38.63
CA ALA A 128 15.32 -45.38 -38.96
C ALA A 128 14.59 -44.88 -37.72
N LYS A 129 14.48 -45.68 -36.66
CA LYS A 129 13.88 -45.25 -35.37
C LYS A 129 14.56 -44.03 -34.75
N LYS A 130 15.86 -43.82 -35.00
CA LYS A 130 16.59 -42.63 -34.51
C LYS A 130 16.04 -41.31 -35.07
N TRP A 131 15.49 -41.32 -36.29
CA TRP A 131 14.82 -40.16 -36.86
C TRP A 131 13.55 -39.81 -36.09
N ALA A 132 12.72 -40.81 -35.80
CA ALA A 132 11.51 -40.64 -34.98
C ALA A 132 11.85 -40.20 -33.53
N GLU A 133 12.94 -40.71 -32.96
CA GLU A 133 13.40 -40.33 -31.63
C GLU A 133 13.88 -38.87 -31.56
N SER A 134 14.54 -38.37 -32.61
CA SER A 134 14.92 -36.96 -32.72
C SER A 134 13.70 -36.04 -32.74
N ASP A 135 12.64 -36.40 -33.47
CA ASP A 135 11.41 -35.61 -33.50
C ASP A 135 10.66 -35.65 -32.16
N LEU A 136 10.64 -36.82 -31.51
CA LEU A 136 10.13 -36.96 -30.14
C LEU A 136 10.92 -36.10 -29.15
N ARG A 137 12.24 -36.00 -29.31
CA ARG A 137 13.08 -35.14 -28.46
C ARG A 137 12.72 -33.66 -28.66
N LYS A 138 12.59 -33.19 -29.89
CA LYS A 138 12.16 -31.80 -30.16
C LYS A 138 10.79 -31.49 -29.56
N LEU A 139 9.85 -32.43 -29.65
CA LEU A 139 8.53 -32.29 -29.03
C LEU A 139 8.60 -32.24 -27.50
N ARG A 140 9.47 -33.05 -26.87
CA ARG A 140 9.72 -33.02 -25.43
C ARG A 140 10.34 -31.70 -24.98
N GLU A 141 11.33 -31.19 -25.70
CA GLU A 141 11.96 -29.88 -25.44
C GLU A 141 10.93 -28.75 -25.54
N ARG A 142 10.10 -28.75 -26.59
CA ARG A 142 9.00 -27.78 -26.75
C ARG A 142 7.98 -27.87 -25.63
N ARG A 143 7.62 -29.09 -25.20
CA ARG A 143 6.72 -29.29 -24.05
C ARG A 143 7.32 -28.71 -22.76
N ALA A 144 8.59 -28.97 -22.49
CA ALA A 144 9.28 -28.44 -21.31
C ALA A 144 9.28 -26.90 -21.30
N LEU A 145 9.55 -26.28 -22.45
CA LEU A 145 9.55 -24.82 -22.60
C LEU A 145 8.15 -24.22 -22.35
N LEU A 146 7.10 -24.85 -22.87
CA LEU A 146 5.72 -24.41 -22.64
C LEU A 146 5.30 -24.56 -21.17
N ILE A 147 5.73 -25.62 -20.49
CA ILE A 147 5.47 -25.81 -19.05
C ILE A 147 6.17 -24.72 -18.23
N ALA A 148 7.43 -24.41 -18.54
CA ALA A 148 8.17 -23.34 -17.88
C ALA A 148 7.47 -21.98 -18.06
N LYS A 149 7.04 -21.67 -19.29
CA LYS A 149 6.32 -20.43 -19.60
C LYS A 149 4.97 -20.34 -18.87
N LYS A 150 4.21 -21.44 -18.79
CA LYS A 150 2.97 -21.51 -18.01
C LYS A 150 3.23 -21.21 -16.53
N LYS A 151 4.26 -21.81 -15.95
CA LYS A 151 4.62 -21.59 -14.54
C LYS A 151 4.99 -20.13 -14.27
N GLN A 152 5.76 -19.50 -15.17
CA GLN A 152 6.07 -18.06 -15.07
C GLN A 152 4.81 -17.20 -15.09
N LEU A 153 3.90 -17.42 -16.05
CA LEU A 153 2.65 -16.67 -16.14
C LEU A 153 1.77 -16.85 -14.90
N GLN A 154 1.71 -18.06 -14.33
CA GLN A 154 0.97 -18.30 -13.10
C GLN A 154 1.57 -17.54 -11.91
N MET A 155 2.90 -17.45 -11.80
CA MET A 155 3.53 -16.64 -10.75
C MET A 155 3.18 -15.15 -10.92
N THR A 156 3.16 -14.64 -12.15
CA THR A 156 2.75 -13.26 -12.43
C THR A 156 1.28 -13.01 -12.09
N GLN A 157 0.37 -13.93 -12.43
CA GLN A 157 -1.04 -13.83 -12.06
C GLN A 157 -1.26 -13.86 -10.54
N MET A 158 -0.46 -14.61 -9.78
CA MET A 158 -0.54 -14.60 -8.32
C MET A 158 -0.04 -13.29 -7.70
N THR A 159 0.77 -12.51 -8.43
CA THR A 159 1.22 -11.18 -7.98
C THR A 159 0.24 -10.05 -8.28
N GLU A 160 -0.67 -10.22 -9.25
CA GLU A 160 -1.71 -9.24 -9.60
C GLU A 160 -2.70 -8.92 -8.45
N PRO A 161 -3.30 -9.89 -7.73
CA PRO A 161 -4.23 -9.56 -6.64
C PRO A 161 -3.52 -8.85 -5.49
N ASN A 162 -2.24 -9.18 -5.24
CA ASN A 162 -1.42 -8.45 -4.29
C ASN A 162 -1.15 -7.00 -4.73
N LEU A 163 -1.01 -6.77 -6.03
CA LEU A 163 -0.83 -5.43 -6.59
C LEU A 163 -2.13 -4.62 -6.49
N GLU A 164 -3.28 -5.21 -6.79
CA GLU A 164 -4.58 -4.55 -6.65
C GLU A 164 -4.89 -4.21 -5.19
N MET A 165 -4.63 -5.13 -4.25
CA MET A 165 -4.80 -4.88 -2.83
C MET A 165 -3.88 -3.75 -2.34
N LYS A 166 -2.62 -3.72 -2.79
CA LYS A 166 -1.70 -2.62 -2.49
C LYS A 166 -2.15 -1.28 -3.09
N LYS A 167 -2.68 -1.28 -4.32
CA LYS A 167 -3.26 -0.08 -4.95
C LYS A 167 -4.44 0.45 -4.14
N ALA A 168 -5.38 -0.42 -3.77
CA ALA A 168 -6.52 -0.05 -2.93
C ALA A 168 -6.07 0.54 -1.58
N SER A 169 -5.07 -0.08 -0.94
CA SER A 169 -4.48 0.44 0.30
C SER A 169 -3.83 1.82 0.11
N ALA A 170 -3.10 2.04 -1.00
CA ALA A 170 -2.51 3.33 -1.33
C ALA A 170 -3.58 4.43 -1.56
N TYR A 171 -4.67 4.11 -2.26
CA TYR A 171 -5.79 5.04 -2.44
C TYR A 171 -6.46 5.42 -1.12
N ASN A 172 -6.72 4.45 -0.25
CA ASN A 172 -7.29 4.72 1.07
C ASN A 172 -6.35 5.58 1.93
N LEU A 173 -5.05 5.32 1.89
CA LEU A 173 -4.06 6.11 2.63
C LEU A 173 -3.96 7.54 2.10
N ALA A 174 -4.03 7.72 0.78
CA ALA A 174 -4.05 9.05 0.14
C ALA A 174 -5.29 9.85 0.56
N GLY A 175 -6.49 9.23 0.53
CA GLY A 175 -7.72 9.89 0.99
C GLY A 175 -7.69 10.24 2.48
N ASN A 176 -7.08 9.38 3.31
CA ASN A 176 -6.88 9.68 4.72
C ASN A 176 -5.92 10.85 4.95
N LEU A 177 -4.84 10.95 4.16
CA LEU A 177 -3.91 12.07 4.21
C LEU A 177 -4.60 13.39 3.87
N GLU A 178 -5.41 13.40 2.82
CA GLU A 178 -6.15 14.60 2.40
C GLU A 178 -7.15 15.04 3.49
N ARG A 179 -7.88 14.10 4.09
CA ARG A 179 -8.75 14.39 5.24
C ARG A 179 -7.97 14.98 6.43
N LEU A 180 -6.86 14.35 6.81
CA LEU A 180 -6.03 14.83 7.92
C LEU A 180 -5.42 16.21 7.65
N GLN A 181 -5.04 16.50 6.40
CA GLN A 181 -4.56 17.82 6.00
C GLN A 181 -5.66 18.88 6.13
N SER A 182 -6.89 18.56 5.69
CA SER A 182 -8.04 19.45 5.86
C SER A 182 -8.34 19.72 7.35
N GLU A 183 -8.33 18.67 8.18
CA GLU A 183 -8.51 18.79 9.63
C GLU A 183 -7.41 19.64 10.29
N LEU A 184 -6.15 19.46 9.87
CA LEU A 184 -5.02 20.25 10.36
C LEU A 184 -5.18 21.73 10.01
N ASN A 185 -5.57 22.04 8.77
CA ASN A 185 -5.79 23.41 8.32
C ASN A 185 -6.93 24.08 9.12
N ALA A 186 -8.06 23.39 9.29
CA ALA A 186 -9.18 23.90 10.09
C ALA A 186 -8.78 24.15 11.56
N LYS A 187 -7.95 23.27 12.15
CA LYS A 187 -7.43 23.47 13.51
C LYS A 187 -6.44 24.63 13.60
N ASN A 188 -5.60 24.83 12.59
CA ASN A 188 -4.68 25.96 12.54
C ASN A 188 -5.44 27.30 12.43
N GLU A 189 -6.48 27.37 11.61
CA GLU A 189 -7.35 28.55 11.52
C GLU A 189 -8.04 28.83 12.87
N MET A 190 -8.57 27.79 13.52
CA MET A 190 -9.17 27.92 14.85
C MET A 190 -8.15 28.39 15.90
N MET A 191 -6.92 27.88 15.89
CA MET A 191 -5.86 28.35 16.78
C MET A 191 -5.52 29.82 16.54
N ALA A 192 -5.44 30.25 15.29
CA ALA A 192 -5.14 31.64 14.96
C ALA A 192 -6.24 32.59 15.45
N GLU A 193 -7.51 32.17 15.37
CA GLU A 193 -8.63 32.96 15.89
C GLU A 193 -8.60 33.04 17.43
N LEU A 194 -8.40 31.91 18.12
CA LEU A 194 -8.26 31.89 19.58
C LEU A 194 -7.07 32.74 20.06
N GLN A 195 -5.97 32.76 19.30
CA GLN A 195 -4.81 33.61 19.61
C GLN A 195 -5.17 35.10 19.53
N ARG A 196 -5.93 35.52 18.50
CA ARG A 196 -6.41 36.90 18.40
C ARG A 196 -7.35 37.27 19.54
N GLU A 197 -8.28 36.38 19.88
CA GLU A 197 -9.19 36.58 21.01
C GLU A 197 -8.41 36.74 22.32
N LEU A 198 -7.40 35.90 22.57
CA LEU A 198 -6.52 36.02 23.73
C LEU A 198 -5.75 37.35 23.75
N GLU A 199 -5.23 37.81 22.61
CA GLU A 199 -4.56 39.11 22.53
C GLU A 199 -5.50 40.28 22.84
N MET A 200 -6.74 40.22 22.35
CA MET A 200 -7.76 41.23 22.65
C MET A 200 -8.12 41.22 24.13
N LEU A 201 -8.38 40.05 24.70
CA LEU A 201 -8.74 39.91 26.11
C LEU A 201 -7.59 40.35 27.03
N ASN A 202 -6.34 40.07 26.67
CA ASN A 202 -5.17 40.56 27.40
C ASN A 202 -5.05 42.08 27.37
N LYS A 203 -5.36 42.73 26.23
CA LYS A 203 -5.40 44.20 26.14
C LYS A 203 -6.51 44.78 27.01
N GLU A 204 -7.68 44.16 27.02
CA GLU A 204 -8.80 44.56 27.89
C GLU A 204 -8.46 44.38 29.37
N LEU A 205 -7.80 43.28 29.73
CA LEU A 205 -7.30 43.03 31.08
C LEU A 205 -6.28 44.10 31.50
N ALA A 206 -5.32 44.45 30.65
CA ALA A 206 -4.36 45.51 30.93
C ALA A 206 -5.05 46.88 31.12
N ALA A 207 -6.05 47.19 30.31
CA ALA A 207 -6.81 48.44 30.42
C ALA A 207 -7.66 48.49 31.69
N THR A 208 -8.28 47.37 32.10
CA THR A 208 -9.02 47.30 33.36
C THR A 208 -8.09 47.37 34.57
N GLN A 209 -6.90 46.75 34.50
CA GLN A 209 -5.90 46.83 35.55
C GLN A 209 -5.46 48.28 35.81
N LEU A 210 -5.15 49.04 34.75
CA LEU A 210 -4.82 50.47 34.86
C LEU A 210 -5.94 51.28 35.52
N LYS A 211 -7.21 50.98 35.20
CA LYS A 211 -8.35 51.63 35.86
C LYS A 211 -8.43 51.26 37.33
N VAL A 212 -8.25 49.99 37.69
CA VAL A 212 -8.23 49.54 39.09
C VAL A 212 -7.12 50.26 39.86
N ASP A 213 -5.92 50.36 39.29
CA ASP A 213 -4.79 51.03 39.93
C ASP A 213 -5.08 52.52 40.14
N SER A 214 -5.64 53.22 39.15
CA SER A 214 -6.07 54.62 39.30
C SER A 214 -7.15 54.83 40.37
N ILE A 215 -8.12 53.92 40.47
CA ILE A 215 -9.17 53.97 41.49
C ILE A 215 -8.58 53.71 42.88
N ARG A 216 -7.61 52.79 43.00
CA ARG A 216 -6.90 52.54 44.25
C ARG A 216 -6.13 53.75 44.71
N GLU A 217 -5.42 54.45 43.83
CA GLU A 217 -4.72 55.70 44.18
C GLU A 217 -5.70 56.77 44.70
N ILE A 218 -6.83 56.96 44.02
CA ILE A 218 -7.88 57.89 44.46
C ILE A 218 -8.45 57.47 45.83
N LEU A 219 -8.64 56.17 46.05
CA LEU A 219 -9.17 55.65 47.30
C LEU A 219 -8.18 55.84 48.46
N GLU A 220 -6.89 55.65 48.22
CA GLU A 220 -5.83 55.95 49.18
C GLU A 220 -5.74 57.44 49.50
N GLU A 221 -5.85 58.32 48.50
CA GLU A 221 -5.91 59.76 48.70
C GLU A 221 -7.13 60.18 49.54
N ASN A 222 -8.30 59.66 49.20
CA ASN A 222 -9.52 59.94 49.95
C ASN A 222 -9.43 59.41 51.39
N ASN A 223 -8.87 58.22 51.61
CA ASN A 223 -8.65 57.69 52.95
C ASN A 223 -7.68 58.57 53.76
N ARG A 224 -6.60 59.08 53.15
CA ARG A 224 -5.71 60.05 53.81
C ARG A 224 -6.47 61.31 54.21
N ARG A 225 -7.29 61.85 53.32
CA ARG A 225 -8.13 63.03 53.60
C ARG A 225 -9.15 62.77 54.71
N ILE A 226 -9.76 61.58 54.74
CA ILE A 226 -10.67 61.18 55.84
C ILE A 226 -9.91 61.19 57.16
N VAL A 227 -8.73 60.58 57.23
CA VAL A 227 -7.92 60.56 58.45
C VAL A 227 -7.51 61.97 58.88
N GLU A 228 -7.11 62.84 57.95
CA GLU A 228 -6.81 64.25 58.25
C GLU A 228 -8.03 65.00 58.81
N VAL A 229 -9.20 64.81 58.19
CA VAL A 229 -10.46 65.40 58.67
C VAL A 229 -10.86 64.83 60.03
N GLU A 230 -10.65 63.53 60.28
CA GLU A 230 -10.91 62.92 61.57
C GLU A 230 -9.97 63.46 62.65
N VAL A 231 -8.68 63.64 62.36
CA VAL A 231 -7.72 64.22 63.31
C VAL A 231 -8.08 65.67 63.64
N THR A 232 -8.39 66.49 62.63
CA THR A 232 -8.83 67.89 62.84
C THR A 232 -10.14 67.95 63.60
N ARG A 233 -11.14 67.13 63.25
CA ARG A 233 -12.40 66.99 64.00
C ARG A 233 -12.13 66.64 65.46
N ASN A 234 -11.31 65.61 65.70
CA ASN A 234 -10.99 65.16 67.05
C ASN A 234 -10.25 66.24 67.85
N GLY A 235 -9.34 67.00 67.22
CA GLY A 235 -8.69 68.15 67.86
C GLY A 235 -9.67 69.24 68.28
N ILE A 236 -10.63 69.61 67.41
CA ILE A 236 -11.68 70.59 67.74
C ILE A 236 -12.58 70.06 68.86
N ILE A 237 -12.95 68.78 68.82
CA ILE A 237 -13.75 68.14 69.88
C ILE A 237 -12.99 68.21 71.21
N ASP A 238 -11.72 67.82 71.24
CA ASP A 238 -10.91 67.86 72.45
C ASP A 238 -10.76 69.28 73.01
N GLU A 239 -10.66 70.31 72.14
CA GLU A 239 -10.65 71.72 72.55
C GLU A 239 -11.99 72.18 73.17
N VAL A 240 -13.10 71.95 72.46
CA VAL A 240 -14.45 72.38 72.90
C VAL A 240 -14.85 71.71 74.21
N PHE A 241 -14.50 70.43 74.38
CA PHE A 241 -14.87 69.65 75.55
C PHE A 241 -13.78 69.59 76.63
N SER A 242 -12.65 70.29 76.46
CA SER A 242 -11.54 70.31 77.42
C SER A 242 -11.96 70.69 78.85
N ASP A 243 -12.84 71.68 78.98
CA ASP A 243 -13.39 72.12 80.27
C ASP A 243 -14.36 71.09 80.88
N PHE A 244 -15.06 70.34 80.03
CA PHE A 244 -15.97 69.27 80.46
C PHE A 244 -15.17 68.03 80.94
N CYS A 245 -14.16 67.61 80.18
CA CYS A 245 -13.28 66.49 80.52
C CYS A 245 -12.56 66.71 81.86
N LYS A 246 -12.06 67.94 82.12
CA LYS A 246 -11.44 68.31 83.40
C LYS A 246 -12.40 68.23 84.59
N ARG A 247 -13.67 68.59 84.40
CA ARG A 247 -14.70 68.52 85.44
C ARG A 247 -15.11 67.08 85.78
N MET A 248 -15.21 66.22 84.77
CA MET A 248 -15.67 64.83 84.93
C MET A 248 -14.53 63.82 85.17
N ASN A 249 -13.27 64.26 85.14
CA ASN A 249 -12.07 63.42 85.27
C ASN A 249 -11.99 62.27 84.24
N ILE A 250 -12.28 62.58 82.99
CA ILE A 250 -12.23 61.65 81.85
C ILE A 250 -11.15 62.14 80.88
N ARG A 251 -10.40 61.22 80.25
CA ARG A 251 -9.28 61.60 79.37
C ARG A 251 -9.73 62.26 78.07
N ASP A 252 -10.86 61.82 77.54
CA ASP A 252 -11.39 62.20 76.23
C ASP A 252 -12.91 62.03 76.23
N ILE A 253 -13.64 62.92 75.56
CA ILE A 253 -15.10 62.83 75.48
C ILE A 253 -15.57 61.58 74.72
N ARG A 254 -14.73 61.01 73.86
CA ARG A 254 -15.02 59.76 73.14
C ARG A 254 -15.25 58.57 74.07
N GLU A 255 -14.52 58.50 75.18
CA GLU A 255 -14.72 57.44 76.19
C GLU A 255 -16.08 57.59 76.90
N TYR A 256 -16.51 58.83 77.10
CA TYR A 256 -17.81 59.14 77.66
C TYR A 256 -18.95 58.83 76.67
N GLU A 257 -18.83 59.26 75.42
CA GLU A 257 -19.82 58.95 74.38
C GLU A 257 -19.97 57.45 74.15
N LEU A 258 -18.87 56.70 74.07
CA LEU A 258 -18.94 55.24 73.93
C LEU A 258 -19.67 54.58 75.11
N ARG A 259 -19.43 55.06 76.33
CA ARG A 259 -20.08 54.54 77.54
C ARG A 259 -21.58 54.88 77.58
N GLU A 260 -21.94 56.12 77.25
CA GLU A 260 -23.34 56.55 77.20
C GLU A 260 -24.10 55.87 76.06
N ILE A 261 -23.48 55.71 74.89
CA ILE A 261 -24.08 54.99 73.76
C ILE A 261 -24.32 53.53 74.15
N HIS A 262 -23.36 52.85 74.80
CA HIS A 262 -23.56 51.49 75.28
C HIS A 262 -24.73 51.42 76.27
N SER A 263 -24.77 52.32 77.25
CA SER A 263 -25.85 52.40 78.22
C SER A 263 -27.21 52.69 77.57
N MET A 264 -27.26 53.54 76.54
CA MET A 264 -28.47 53.85 75.80
C MET A 264 -28.96 52.66 74.97
N VAL A 265 -28.04 51.91 74.35
CA VAL A 265 -28.36 50.68 73.63
C VAL A 265 -28.93 49.63 74.58
N ASP A 266 -28.30 49.42 75.74
CA ASP A 266 -28.77 48.49 76.76
C ASP A 266 -30.16 48.86 77.28
N VAL A 267 -30.38 50.15 77.58
CA VAL A 267 -31.69 50.66 78.00
C VAL A 267 -32.73 50.47 76.90
N ARG A 268 -32.38 50.72 75.64
CA ARG A 268 -33.29 50.54 74.50
C ARG A 268 -33.66 49.08 74.28
N GLU A 269 -32.71 48.16 74.46
CA GLU A 269 -33.01 46.72 74.44
C GLU A 269 -33.94 46.32 75.57
N GLN A 270 -33.75 46.86 76.78
CA GLN A 270 -34.66 46.61 77.90
C GLN A 270 -36.06 47.14 77.64
N PHE A 271 -36.19 48.37 77.12
CA PHE A 271 -37.49 48.92 76.71
C PHE A 271 -38.16 48.08 75.65
N HIS A 272 -37.42 47.61 74.63
CA HIS A 272 -37.97 46.75 73.59
C HIS A 272 -38.50 45.42 74.15
N LYS A 273 -37.81 44.84 75.14
CA LYS A 273 -38.29 43.65 75.87
C LYS A 273 -39.60 43.95 76.62
N PHE A 274 -39.68 45.06 77.35
CA PHE A 274 -40.90 45.45 78.05
C PHE A 274 -42.07 45.76 77.11
N GLU A 275 -41.81 46.38 75.97
CA GLU A 275 -42.82 46.68 74.95
C GLU A 275 -43.38 45.40 74.31
N THR A 276 -42.52 44.39 74.14
CA THR A 276 -42.92 43.05 73.68
C THR A 276 -43.78 42.34 74.71
N GLU A 277 -43.42 42.42 75.99
CA GLU A 277 -44.23 41.86 77.09
C GLU A 277 -45.57 42.58 77.24
N LEU A 278 -45.60 43.91 77.14
CA LEU A 278 -46.83 44.70 77.14
C LEU A 278 -47.73 44.32 75.97
N SER A 279 -47.17 44.18 74.77
CA SER A 279 -47.93 43.73 73.59
C SER A 279 -48.51 42.33 73.78
N ARG A 280 -47.75 41.42 74.40
CA ARG A 280 -48.25 40.08 74.75
C ARG A 280 -49.39 40.15 75.77
N LEU A 281 -49.23 40.91 76.85
CA LEU A 281 -50.27 41.09 77.87
C LEU A 281 -51.50 41.81 77.32
N GLN A 282 -51.34 42.78 76.40
CA GLN A 282 -52.45 43.41 75.69
C GLN A 282 -53.17 42.41 74.80
N ASN A 283 -52.46 41.58 74.05
CA ASN A 283 -53.08 40.51 73.26
C ASN A 283 -53.82 39.50 74.16
N GLU A 284 -53.27 39.16 75.33
CA GLU A 284 -53.95 38.31 76.33
C GLU A 284 -55.20 39.00 76.89
N LEU A 285 -55.14 40.30 77.22
CA LEU A 285 -56.29 41.08 77.67
C LEU A 285 -57.36 41.26 76.59
N ASP A 286 -56.98 41.50 75.34
CA ASP A 286 -57.89 41.62 74.20
C ASP A 286 -58.54 40.27 73.89
N PHE A 287 -57.80 39.18 74.00
CA PHE A 287 -58.34 37.82 73.91
C PHE A 287 -59.39 37.59 75.01
N LEU A 288 -59.06 37.84 76.29
CA LEU A 288 -60.00 37.69 77.41
C LEU A 288 -61.21 38.63 77.30
N ASN A 289 -61.02 39.88 76.90
CA ASN A 289 -62.12 40.82 76.64
C ASN A 289 -63.00 40.38 75.47
N SER A 290 -62.43 39.74 74.45
CA SER A 290 -63.19 39.17 73.34
C SER A 290 -63.98 37.93 73.76
N GLU A 291 -63.44 37.09 74.65
CA GLU A 291 -64.17 35.98 75.27
C GLU A 291 -65.32 36.49 76.14
N ASP A 292 -65.11 37.52 76.97
CA ASP A 292 -66.15 38.13 77.80
C ASP A 292 -67.26 38.79 76.97
N ARG A 293 -66.91 39.42 75.83
CA ARG A 293 -67.89 39.97 74.87
C ARG A 293 -68.66 38.86 74.17
N ASN A 294 -68.00 37.77 73.77
CA ASN A 294 -68.68 36.60 73.18
C ASN A 294 -69.60 35.90 74.20
N CYS A 295 -69.17 35.75 75.45
CA CYS A 295 -70.01 35.20 76.53
C CYS A 295 -71.23 36.09 76.82
N LYS A 296 -71.09 37.43 76.81
CA LYS A 296 -72.24 38.34 76.93
C LYS A 296 -73.17 38.30 75.72
N CYS A 297 -72.65 38.17 74.50
CA CYS A 297 -73.48 38.03 73.29
C CYS A 297 -74.26 36.70 73.26
N ILE A 298 -73.68 35.60 73.73
CA ILE A 298 -74.37 34.30 73.83
C ILE A 298 -75.48 34.34 74.87
N ILE A 299 -75.25 34.98 76.02
CA ILE A 299 -76.29 35.12 77.07
C ILE A 299 -77.46 36.00 76.58
N LEU A 300 -77.19 37.07 75.83
CA LEU A 300 -78.24 37.91 75.25
C LEU A 300 -79.04 37.22 74.13
N PHE A 301 -78.42 36.31 73.36
CA PHE A 301 -79.12 35.57 72.31
C PHE A 301 -80.04 34.47 72.86
N ILE A 302 -79.71 33.87 74.00
CA ILE A 302 -80.58 32.87 74.68
C ILE A 302 -81.75 33.56 75.40
N ALA A 303 -81.61 34.83 75.81
CA ALA A 303 -82.68 35.57 76.48
C ALA A 303 -83.75 36.16 75.53
N MET A 304 -83.57 36.08 74.20
CA MET A 304 -84.50 36.63 73.19
C MET A 304 -85.21 35.57 72.33
N ASN A 305 -85.17 34.28 72.69
CA ASN A 305 -86.02 33.22 72.10
C ASN A 305 -86.79 32.45 73.17
#